data_AF-A0A183AP49-F1
#
_entry.id   AF-A0A183AP49-F1
#
_cell.length_a   1.000
_cell.length_b   1.000
_cell.length_c   1.000
_cell.angle_alpha   90.00
_cell.angle_beta   90.00
_cell.angle_gamma   90.00
#
_symmetry.space_group_name_H-M   'P 1'
#
loop_
_entity.id
_entity.type
_entity.pdbx_description
1 polymer ?
#
loop_
_entity_poly.entity_id
_entity_poly.type
_entity_poly.pdbx_seq_one_letter_code
_entity_poly.pdbx_strand_id
1 'polypeptide(L)'
;MHAIASRLKDEDKLADFLEDYLDDELNMICEDESIPEVAKLLMDGYFLIRNNQLSELQSKMNSLPAPCDLSQCQAQSNVVEFDGNEEASESTEEQSEDDIEMNE
;
A
#
# COMPACT_ATOMS: atom_id res chain seq x y z
N MET A 1 -3.00 -26.97 17.43
CA MET A 1 -3.42 -25.54 17.42
C MET A 1 -2.31 -24.58 16.99
N HIS A 2 -1.28 -24.99 16.20
CA HIS A 2 -0.21 -24.06 15.79
C HIS A 2 -0.45 -23.37 14.44
N ALA A 3 -1.14 -24.02 13.50
CA ALA A 3 -1.33 -23.48 12.15
C ALA A 3 -2.26 -22.26 12.08
N ILE A 4 -3.19 -22.10 13.03
CA ILE A 4 -4.13 -20.96 13.04
C ILE A 4 -3.42 -19.72 13.57
N ALA A 5 -2.63 -19.86 14.64
CA ALA A 5 -1.88 -18.74 15.22
C ALA A 5 -0.74 -18.24 14.32
N SER A 6 -0.15 -19.10 13.48
CA SER A 6 0.84 -18.65 12.49
C SER A 6 0.19 -17.87 11.33
N ARG A 7 -1.02 -18.28 10.91
CA ARG A 7 -1.76 -17.62 9.83
C ARG A 7 -2.16 -16.20 10.20
N LEU A 8 -2.69 -16.01 11.41
CA LEU A 8 -3.06 -14.69 11.95
C LEU A 8 -1.85 -13.73 11.94
N LYS A 9 -0.67 -14.21 12.35
CA LYS A 9 0.56 -13.39 12.37
C LYS A 9 1.07 -12.98 10.99
N ASP A 10 0.73 -13.73 9.94
CA ASP A 10 1.15 -13.39 8.58
C ASP A 10 0.13 -12.43 7.93
N GLU A 11 -1.14 -12.53 8.31
CA GLU A 11 -2.22 -11.61 7.90
C GLU A 11 -2.04 -10.22 8.50
N ASP A 12 -1.79 -10.11 9.82
CA ASP A 12 -1.58 -8.83 10.50
C ASP A 12 -0.41 -8.05 9.87
N LYS A 13 0.72 -8.73 9.61
CA LYS A 13 1.88 -8.11 8.96
C LYS A 13 1.61 -7.67 7.52
N LEU A 14 0.75 -8.42 6.82
CA LEU A 14 0.36 -8.04 5.47
C LEU A 14 -0.55 -6.82 5.51
N ALA A 15 -1.44 -6.72 6.50
CA ALA A 15 -2.25 -5.54 6.73
C ALA A 15 -1.37 -4.32 7.06
N ASP A 16 -0.42 -4.45 7.99
CA ASP A 16 0.55 -3.38 8.32
C ASP A 16 1.30 -2.92 7.07
N PHE A 17 1.80 -3.86 6.26
CA PHE A 17 2.49 -3.54 5.01
C PHE A 17 1.58 -2.83 3.99
N LEU A 18 0.31 -3.24 3.88
CA LEU A 18 -0.64 -2.61 2.98
C LEU A 18 -0.97 -1.19 3.44
N GLU A 19 -1.12 -0.96 4.74
CA GLU A 19 -1.34 0.37 5.32
C GLU A 19 -0.16 1.29 5.00
N ASP A 20 1.06 0.89 5.34
CA ASP A 20 2.27 1.66 5.04
C ASP A 20 2.39 1.99 3.54
N TYR A 21 2.13 1.02 2.66
CA TYR A 21 2.22 1.23 1.22
C TYR A 21 1.14 2.17 0.67
N LEU A 22 -0.11 2.02 1.12
CA LEU A 22 -1.21 2.87 0.67
C LEU A 22 -1.01 4.32 1.15
N ASP A 23 -0.53 4.50 2.39
CA ASP A 23 -0.28 5.81 2.97
C ASP A 23 0.97 6.47 2.35
N ASP A 24 2.13 5.82 2.39
CA ASP A 24 3.40 6.45 2.02
C ASP A 24 3.58 6.58 0.50
N GLU A 25 3.21 5.55 -0.27
CA GLU A 25 3.50 5.49 -1.71
C GLU A 25 2.32 5.99 -2.57
N LEU A 26 1.08 5.80 -2.10
CA LEU A 26 -0.12 6.18 -2.84
C LEU A 26 -0.86 7.38 -2.24
N ASN A 27 -0.44 7.87 -1.06
CA ASN A 27 -1.10 8.95 -0.33
C ASN A 27 -2.62 8.71 -0.19
N MET A 28 -2.98 7.46 0.14
CA MET A 28 -4.33 6.94 0.22
C MET A 28 -4.60 6.37 1.60
N ILE A 29 -5.34 7.13 2.41
CA ILE A 29 -5.78 6.68 3.73
C ILE A 29 -7.10 5.91 3.60
N CYS A 30 -7.14 4.68 4.09
CA CYS A 30 -8.34 3.85 4.10
C CYS A 30 -8.90 3.67 5.52
N GLU A 31 -9.97 4.40 5.86
CA GLU A 31 -10.59 4.38 7.20
C GLU A 31 -11.75 3.37 7.35
N ASP A 32 -12.00 2.54 6.34
CA ASP A 32 -13.21 1.71 6.22
C ASP A 32 -13.00 0.21 6.53
N GLU A 33 -11.98 -0.12 7.33
CA GLU A 33 -11.57 -1.51 7.63
C GLU A 33 -11.26 -2.35 6.37
N SER A 34 -11.05 -1.72 5.21
CA SER A 34 -10.78 -2.42 3.95
C SER A 34 -9.40 -3.09 3.94
N ILE A 35 -8.38 -2.45 4.51
CA ILE A 35 -7.01 -2.97 4.59
C ILE A 35 -6.95 -4.38 5.20
N PRO A 36 -7.46 -4.63 6.42
CA PRO A 36 -7.41 -5.97 7.01
C PRO A 36 -8.21 -7.00 6.21
N GLU A 37 -9.37 -6.64 5.65
CA GLU A 37 -10.15 -7.60 4.84
C GLU A 37 -9.44 -7.95 3.53
N VAL A 38 -8.77 -6.99 2.89
CA VAL A 38 -7.94 -7.23 1.69
C VAL A 38 -6.75 -8.12 2.04
N ALA A 39 -6.05 -7.88 3.15
CA ALA A 39 -4.94 -8.73 3.62
C ALA A 39 -5.39 -10.18 3.79
N LYS A 40 -6.55 -10.39 4.44
CA LYS A 40 -7.17 -11.70 4.61
C LYS A 40 -7.48 -12.40 3.29
N LEU A 41 -8.07 -11.68 2.33
CA LEU A 41 -8.37 -12.23 0.99
C LEU A 41 -7.10 -12.66 0.25
N LEU A 42 -6.04 -11.86 0.33
CA LEU A 42 -4.74 -12.19 -0.29
C LEU A 42 -4.12 -13.43 0.35
N MET A 43 -4.15 -13.54 1.68
CA MET A 43 -3.64 -14.71 2.39
C MET A 43 -4.44 -15.97 2.08
N ASP A 44 -5.76 -15.88 2.03
CA ASP A 44 -6.64 -16.97 1.59
C ASP A 44 -6.25 -17.46 0.19
N GLY A 45 -6.07 -16.53 -0.76
CA GLY A 45 -5.63 -16.84 -2.11
C GLY A 45 -4.27 -17.54 -2.15
N TYR A 46 -3.30 -17.02 -1.40
CA TYR A 46 -1.98 -17.62 -1.26
C TYR A 46 -2.04 -19.06 -0.74
N PHE A 47 -2.85 -19.34 0.29
CA PHE A 47 -2.99 -20.69 0.82
C PHE A 47 -3.65 -21.65 -0.16
N LEU A 48 -4.65 -21.19 -0.92
CA LEU A 48 -5.28 -22.00 -1.96
C LEU A 48 -4.27 -22.38 -3.05
N ILE A 49 -3.41 -21.45 -3.46
CA ILE A 49 -2.32 -21.72 -4.42
C ILE A 49 -1.33 -22.72 -3.82
N ARG A 50 -0.86 -22.46 -2.60
CA ARG A 50 0.13 -23.32 -1.91
C ARG A 50 -0.37 -24.76 -1.73
N ASN A 51 -1.66 -24.95 -1.51
CA ASN A 51 -2.28 -26.26 -1.35
C ASN A 51 -2.75 -26.88 -2.68
N ASN A 52 -2.47 -26.24 -3.82
CA ASN A 52 -2.91 -26.67 -5.15
C ASN A 52 -4.44 -26.79 -5.31
N GLN A 53 -5.20 -25.97 -4.56
CA GLN A 53 -6.67 -25.89 -4.59
C GLN A 53 -7.15 -24.87 -5.63
N LEU A 54 -6.70 -25.00 -6.88
CA LEU A 54 -6.93 -24.00 -7.93
C LEU A 54 -8.41 -23.85 -8.33
N SER A 55 -9.21 -24.91 -8.24
CA SER A 55 -10.65 -24.86 -8.52
C SER A 55 -11.40 -23.96 -7.53
N GLU A 56 -11.02 -24.04 -6.25
CA GLU A 56 -11.61 -23.21 -5.19
C GLU A 56 -11.18 -21.75 -5.34
N LEU A 57 -9.90 -21.51 -5.68
CA LEU A 57 -9.41 -20.18 -6.02
C LEU A 57 -10.20 -19.59 -7.18
N GLN A 58 -10.42 -20.36 -8.25
CA GLN A 58 -11.19 -19.91 -9.41
C GLN A 58 -12.65 -19.61 -9.03
N SER A 59 -13.26 -20.43 -8.18
CA SER A 59 -14.60 -20.16 -7.65
C SER A 59 -14.65 -18.85 -6.85
N LYS A 60 -13.64 -18.59 -6.00
CA LYS A 60 -13.55 -17.34 -5.24
C LYS A 60 -13.34 -16.13 -6.17
N MET A 61 -12.46 -16.22 -7.16
CA MET A 61 -12.26 -15.16 -8.15
C MET A 61 -13.55 -14.85 -8.93
N ASN A 62 -14.31 -15.88 -9.32
CA ASN A 62 -15.57 -15.70 -10.02
C ASN A 62 -16.69 -15.11 -9.12
N SER A 63 -16.51 -15.15 -7.80
CA SER A 63 -17.45 -14.56 -6.83
C SER A 63 -17.15 -13.10 -6.50
N LEU A 64 -16.04 -12.55 -7.01
CA LEU A 64 -15.72 -11.14 -6.83
C LEU A 64 -16.82 -10.27 -7.46
N PRO A 65 -17.19 -9.15 -6.80
CA PRO A 65 -18.16 -8.24 -7.36
C PRO A 65 -17.69 -7.70 -8.71
N ALA A 66 -18.64 -7.35 -9.57
CA ALA A 66 -18.32 -6.65 -10.80
C ALA A 66 -17.56 -5.35 -10.47
N PRO A 67 -16.66 -4.87 -11.35
CA PRO A 67 -15.96 -3.62 -11.16
C PRO A 67 -16.95 -2.50 -10.81
N CYS A 68 -16.64 -1.72 -9.78
CA CYS A 68 -17.46 -0.57 -9.45
C CYS A 68 -17.25 0.53 -10.50
N ASP A 69 -18.31 1.28 -10.78
CA ASP A 69 -18.22 2.49 -11.58
C ASP A 69 -17.58 3.58 -10.70
N LEU A 70 -16.28 3.82 -10.92
CA LEU A 70 -15.52 4.81 -10.16
C LEU A 70 -16.09 6.23 -10.29
N SER A 71 -16.89 6.52 -11.32
CA SER A 71 -17.57 7.82 -11.46
C SER A 71 -18.69 8.03 -10.43
N GLN A 72 -19.18 6.95 -9.82
CA GLN A 72 -20.17 7.00 -8.74
C GLN A 72 -19.54 7.02 -7.35
N CYS A 73 -18.22 6.80 -7.26
CA CYS A 73 -17.48 6.97 -6.02
C CYS A 73 -17.35 8.47 -5.73
N GLN A 74 -17.60 8.83 -4.47
CA GLN A 74 -17.44 10.21 -4.02
C GLN A 74 -15.94 10.54 -4.05
N ALA A 75 -15.51 11.35 -5.02
CA ALA A 75 -14.12 11.78 -5.10
C ALA A 75 -13.77 12.56 -3.83
N GLN A 76 -12.95 11.97 -2.97
CA GLN A 76 -12.27 12.71 -1.91
C GLN A 76 -11.14 13.50 -2.57
N SER A 77 -11.48 14.65 -3.14
CA SER A 77 -10.52 15.66 -3.58
C SER A 77 -9.92 16.33 -2.35
N ASN A 78 -9.19 15.59 -1.53
CA ASN A 78 -8.22 16.18 -0.62
C ASN A 78 -6.97 16.48 -1.44
N VAL A 79 -7.09 17.48 -2.33
CA VAL A 79 -5.92 18.27 -2.69
C VAL A 79 -5.55 18.97 -1.39
N VAL A 80 -4.65 18.36 -0.61
CA VAL A 80 -3.91 19.13 0.37
C VAL A 80 -3.15 20.14 -0.46
N GLU A 81 -3.63 21.38 -0.49
CA GLU A 81 -2.81 22.48 -0.94
C GLU A 81 -1.57 22.43 -0.05
N PHE A 82 -0.47 21.92 -0.60
CA PHE A 82 0.85 22.16 -0.05
C PHE A 82 1.07 23.67 -0.19
N ASP A 83 0.58 24.42 0.80
CA ASP A 83 0.97 25.81 1.00
C ASP A 83 2.45 25.75 1.39
N GLY A 84 3.30 25.84 0.38
CA GLY A 84 4.75 25.91 0.52
C GLY A 84 5.17 27.21 1.16
N ASN A 85 4.72 27.47 2.39
CA ASN A 85 5.27 28.49 3.24
C ASN A 85 6.41 27.88 4.06
N GLU A 86 7.56 27.85 3.40
CA GLU A 86 8.89 28.13 3.94
C GLU A 86 9.04 27.97 5.46
N GLU A 87 9.60 26.85 5.89
CA GLU A 87 10.77 26.89 6.76
C GLU A 87 11.68 25.75 6.31
N ALA A 88 12.62 26.12 5.46
CA ALA A 88 13.78 25.29 5.12
C ALA A 88 14.53 24.95 6.42
N SER A 89 14.23 23.80 7.00
CA SER A 89 15.06 23.23 8.04
C SER A 89 16.33 22.66 7.37
N GLU A 90 17.27 23.57 7.16
CA GLU A 90 18.73 23.39 7.13
C GLU A 90 19.22 21.95 7.32
N SER A 91 19.14 21.14 6.26
CA SER A 91 20.05 20.00 6.09
C SER A 91 21.38 20.57 5.60
N THR A 92 22.26 20.79 6.57
CA THR A 92 23.69 21.00 6.33
C THR A 92 24.23 19.79 5.58
N GLU A 93 24.36 19.88 4.26
CA GLU A 93 25.18 18.98 3.44
C GLU A 93 26.26 19.81 2.74
N GLU A 94 27.40 19.86 3.44
CA GLU A 94 28.79 19.87 2.98
C GLU A 94 29.11 20.63 1.67
N GLN A 95 29.92 21.68 1.85
CA GLN A 95 30.58 22.50 0.84
C GLN A 95 31.18 21.65 -0.30
N SER A 96 30.65 21.83 -1.51
CA SER A 96 31.32 21.47 -2.76
C SER A 96 32.38 22.54 -3.10
N GLU A 97 33.66 22.20 -2.92
CA GLU A 97 34.79 22.93 -3.52
C GLU A 97 35.51 21.96 -4.47
N ASP A 98 34.97 21.77 -5.68
CA ASP A 98 35.70 21.17 -6.79
C ASP A 98 36.07 22.30 -7.76
N ASP A 99 37.32 22.72 -7.65
CA ASP A 99 37.98 23.79 -8.39
C ASP A 99 38.33 23.27 -9.79
N ILE A 100 37.52 23.60 -10.81
CA ILE A 100 37.85 23.33 -12.22
C ILE A 100 37.85 24.67 -12.98
N GLU A 101 39.01 25.33 -12.96
CA GLU A 101 39.37 26.34 -13.96
C GLU A 101 39.43 25.69 -15.36
N MET A 102 38.41 25.95 -16.19
CA MET A 102 38.51 25.84 -17.64
C MET A 102 38.37 27.25 -18.21
N ASN A 103 39.51 27.90 -18.46
CA ASN A 103 39.57 29.08 -19.29
C ASN A 103 40.50 28.82 -20.48
N GLU A 104 40.00 29.25 -21.65
CA GLU A 104 40.45 29.00 -23.03
C GLU A 104 41.95 29.14 -23.34
#